data_AF-A0A132MFT2-F1
#
_entry.id   AF-A0A132MFT2-F1
#
_cell.length_a   1.000
_cell.length_b   1.000
_cell.length_c   1.000
_cell.angle_alpha   90.00
_cell.angle_beta   90.00
_cell.angle_gamma   90.00
#
_symmetry.space_group_name_H-M   'P 1'
#
loop_
_entity.id
_entity.type
_entity.pdbx_description
1 polymer ?
#
loop_
_entity_poly.entity_id
_entity_poly.type
_entity_poly.pdbx_seq_one_letter_code
_entity_poly.pdbx_strand_id
1 'polypeptide(L)'
;MEKDYEIYEVFSQKEPTGKYESQFSLLAPSPEIALAMAQENFLRREDPPANLFVVNRRHIHFISPEARVALRRMDNKAYRMPGYYGRVLKKWHELKARRGIGDRLLKVEEDG
;
A
#
# COMPACT_ATOMS: atom_id res chain seq x y z
N MET A 1 -7.24 -37.02 -15.05
CA MET A 1 -6.31 -35.94 -14.69
C MET A 1 -6.84 -35.36 -13.40
N GLU A 2 -6.16 -35.62 -12.29
CA GLU A 2 -6.53 -35.04 -10.99
C GLU A 2 -6.26 -33.54 -11.07
N LYS A 3 -7.29 -32.71 -10.83
CA LYS A 3 -7.08 -31.26 -10.73
C LYS A 3 -6.51 -31.00 -9.35
N ASP A 4 -5.26 -30.54 -9.29
CA ASP A 4 -4.66 -30.11 -8.02
C ASP A 4 -5.51 -28.97 -7.43
N TYR A 5 -6.01 -29.19 -6.22
CA TYR A 5 -6.72 -28.17 -5.46
C TYR A 5 -5.71 -27.36 -4.65
N GLU A 6 -5.79 -26.05 -4.76
CA GLU A 6 -4.98 -25.13 -3.98
C GLU A 6 -5.85 -24.32 -3.02
N ILE A 7 -5.24 -23.81 -1.96
CA ILE A 7 -5.91 -22.95 -0.98
C ILE A 7 -5.88 -21.51 -1.47
N TYR A 8 -7.06 -20.89 -1.53
CA TYR A 8 -7.24 -19.47 -1.84
C TYR A 8 -7.77 -18.74 -0.61
N GLU A 9 -7.19 -17.59 -0.31
CA GLU A 9 -7.73 -16.62 0.64
C GLU A 9 -8.73 -15.70 -0.04
N VAL A 10 -9.86 -15.47 0.60
CA VAL A 10 -10.93 -14.61 0.11
C VAL A 10 -10.93 -13.31 0.90
N PHE A 11 -10.87 -12.19 0.18
CA PHE A 11 -10.91 -10.85 0.75
C PHE A 11 -12.10 -10.07 0.20
N SER A 12 -12.75 -9.28 1.05
CA SER A 12 -13.81 -8.36 0.65
C SER A 12 -13.53 -6.93 1.09
N GLN A 13 -14.19 -5.98 0.44
CA GLN A 13 -14.23 -4.58 0.83
C GLN A 13 -15.70 -4.16 0.86
N LYS A 14 -16.22 -3.75 2.02
CA LYS A 14 -17.63 -3.36 2.14
C LYS A 14 -17.93 -2.08 1.35
N GLU A 15 -17.06 -1.07 1.50
CA GLU A 15 -17.18 0.23 0.84
C GLU A 15 -15.96 0.48 -0.06
N PRO A 16 -16.09 1.22 -1.19
CA PRO A 16 -14.98 1.46 -2.12
C PRO A 16 -13.73 2.11 -1.49
N THR A 17 -13.91 2.91 -0.44
CA THR A 17 -12.84 3.59 0.30
C THR A 17 -12.41 2.85 1.57
N GLY A 18 -13.04 1.71 1.88
CA GLY A 18 -12.82 0.93 3.09
C GLY A 18 -11.53 0.12 3.05
N LYS A 19 -11.28 -0.64 4.12
CA LYS A 19 -10.17 -1.61 4.15
C LYS A 19 -10.61 -2.93 3.53
N TYR A 20 -9.64 -3.66 2.97
CA TYR A 20 -9.84 -5.06 2.63
C TYR A 20 -9.75 -5.92 3.88
N GLU A 21 -10.71 -6.82 4.03
CA GLU A 21 -10.81 -7.74 5.15
C GLU A 21 -10.72 -9.17 4.67
N SER A 22 -9.89 -9.97 5.34
CA SER A 22 -9.84 -11.42 5.13
C SER A 22 -11.12 -12.04 5.68
N GLN A 23 -11.78 -12.87 4.87
CA GLN A 23 -13.09 -13.41 5.22
C GLN A 23 -12.98 -14.90 5.58
N PHE A 24 -12.47 -15.71 4.66
CA PHE A 24 -12.28 -17.14 4.82
C PHE A 24 -11.33 -17.65 3.75
N SER A 25 -11.00 -18.94 3.83
CA SER A 25 -10.22 -19.64 2.80
C SER A 25 -11.06 -20.73 2.17
N LEU A 26 -10.77 -21.07 0.91
CA LEU A 26 -11.43 -22.16 0.19
C LEU A 26 -10.44 -22.97 -0.63
N LEU A 27 -10.83 -24.18 -1.02
CA LEU A 27 -10.09 -25.03 -1.96
C LEU A 27 -10.68 -24.89 -3.36
N ALA A 28 -9.83 -24.64 -4.34
CA ALA A 28 -10.24 -24.58 -5.74
C ALA A 28 -9.09 -24.99 -6.67
N PRO A 29 -9.42 -25.49 -7.88
CA PRO A 29 -8.41 -25.89 -8.85
C PRO A 29 -7.90 -24.74 -9.73
N SER A 30 -8.47 -23.54 -9.61
CA SER A 30 -8.06 -22.34 -10.35
C SER A 30 -8.57 -21.07 -9.66
N PRO A 31 -7.95 -19.89 -9.90
CA PRO A 31 -8.41 -18.62 -9.36
C PRO A 31 -9.84 -18.26 -9.80
N GLU A 32 -10.23 -18.60 -11.02
CA GLU A 32 -11.55 -18.30 -11.58
C GLU A 32 -12.63 -19.09 -10.84
N ILE A 33 -12.39 -20.37 -10.58
CA ILE A 33 -13.30 -21.22 -9.79
C ILE A 33 -13.33 -20.75 -8.33
N ALA A 34 -12.17 -20.36 -7.76
CA ALA A 34 -12.11 -19.81 -6.41
C ALA A 34 -12.98 -18.56 -6.27
N LEU A 35 -12.91 -17.64 -7.24
CA LEU A 35 -13.70 -16.42 -7.24
C LEU A 35 -15.20 -16.71 -7.35
N ALA A 36 -15.61 -17.64 -8.22
CA ALA A 36 -17.01 -18.06 -8.34
C ALA A 36 -17.56 -18.64 -7.03
N MET A 37 -16.81 -19.56 -6.39
CA MET A 37 -17.18 -20.14 -5.10
C MET A 37 -17.25 -19.09 -3.98
N ALA A 38 -16.35 -18.10 -4.00
CA ALA A 38 -16.40 -16.98 -3.07
C ALA A 38 -17.67 -16.14 -3.29
N GLN A 39 -18.01 -15.80 -4.53
CA GLN A 39 -19.23 -15.04 -4.86
C GLN A 39 -20.49 -15.73 -4.32
N GLU A 40 -20.62 -17.04 -4.52
CA GLU A 40 -21.76 -17.83 -4.01
C GLU A 40 -21.90 -17.76 -2.48
N ASN A 41 -20.80 -17.60 -1.74
CA ASN A 41 -20.83 -17.42 -0.29
C ASN A 41 -21.33 -16.02 0.12
N PHE A 42 -21.08 -14.98 -0.68
CA PHE A 42 -21.54 -13.61 -0.40
C PHE A 42 -22.96 -13.34 -0.90
N LEU A 43 -23.43 -14.01 -1.96
CA LEU A 43 -24.80 -13.90 -2.45
C LEU A 43 -25.86 -14.35 -1.42
N ARG A 44 -25.45 -15.10 -0.39
CA ARG A 44 -26.30 -15.52 0.73
C ARG A 44 -26.47 -14.44 1.81
N ARG A 45 -25.85 -13.27 1.67
CA ARG A 45 -25.84 -12.18 2.66
C ARG A 45 -26.65 -10.98 2.16
N GLU A 46 -27.24 -10.21 3.08
CA GLU A 46 -28.07 -9.04 2.75
C GLU A 46 -27.30 -7.93 2.01
N ASP A 47 -26.04 -7.69 2.39
CA ASP A 47 -25.21 -6.63 1.80
C ASP A 47 -24.06 -7.22 0.96
N PRO A 48 -24.08 -7.06 -0.39
CA PRO A 48 -22.94 -7.45 -1.23
C PRO A 48 -21.76 -6.48 -1.02
N PRO A 49 -20.50 -6.98 -1.01
CA PRO A 49 -19.34 -6.12 -0.89
C PRO A 49 -19.10 -5.30 -2.18
N ALA A 50 -18.55 -4.10 -2.03
CA ALA A 50 -18.13 -3.28 -3.16
C ALA A 50 -17.01 -3.93 -3.98
N ASN A 51 -16.10 -4.67 -3.33
CA ASN A 51 -15.04 -5.42 -4.00
C ASN A 51 -14.87 -6.81 -3.37
N LEU A 52 -14.56 -7.79 -4.22
CA LEU A 52 -14.28 -9.18 -3.84
C LEU A 52 -13.12 -9.69 -4.69
N PHE A 53 -12.11 -10.26 -4.05
CA PHE A 53 -11.03 -10.93 -4.76
C PHE A 53 -10.51 -12.14 -3.98
N VAL A 54 -9.79 -12.98 -4.71
CA VAL A 54 -9.15 -14.18 -4.18
C VAL A 54 -7.65 -14.12 -4.46
N VAL A 55 -6.86 -14.60 -3.52
CA VAL A 55 -5.41 -14.74 -3.68
C VAL A 55 -5.02 -16.16 -3.35
N ASN A 56 -4.25 -16.80 -4.22
CA ASN A 56 -3.66 -18.09 -3.92
C ASN A 56 -2.76 -17.95 -2.68
N ARG A 57 -2.97 -18.77 -1.65
CA ARG A 57 -2.23 -18.67 -0.38
C ARG A 57 -0.71 -18.77 -0.57
N ARG A 58 -0.25 -19.48 -1.61
CA ARG A 58 1.18 -19.60 -1.96
C ARG A 58 1.82 -18.27 -2.36
N HIS A 59 1.02 -17.30 -2.81
CA HIS A 59 1.48 -15.95 -3.17
C HIS A 59 1.42 -14.97 -1.98
N ILE A 60 0.97 -15.40 -0.80
CA ILE A 60 0.93 -14.56 0.40
C ILE A 60 2.19 -14.83 1.21
N HIS A 61 3.05 -13.82 1.28
CA HIS A 61 4.28 -13.87 2.08
C HIS A 61 4.09 -13.13 3.39
N PHE A 62 4.40 -13.79 4.50
CA PHE A 62 4.28 -13.23 5.85
C PHE A 62 5.63 -13.23 6.57
N ILE A 63 5.83 -12.22 7.41
CA ILE A 63 6.98 -12.15 8.30
C ILE A 63 6.80 -13.20 9.40
N SER A 64 7.82 -14.03 9.60
CA SER A 64 7.80 -15.03 10.66
C SER A 64 7.65 -14.37 12.04
N PRO A 65 7.07 -15.04 13.04
CA PRO A 65 6.92 -14.48 14.37
C PRO A 65 8.22 -13.88 14.95
N GLU A 66 9.35 -14.51 14.68
CA GLU A 66 10.68 -14.11 15.13
C GLU A 66 11.15 -12.83 14.43
N ALA A 67 10.87 -12.70 13.14
CA ALA A 67 11.24 -11.55 12.33
C ALA A 67 10.33 -10.32 12.54
N ARG A 68 9.24 -10.43 13.35
CA ARG A 68 8.35 -9.30 13.67
C ARG A 68 9.06 -8.14 14.36
N VAL A 69 10.24 -8.37 14.95
CA VAL A 69 11.09 -7.30 15.49
C VAL A 69 11.42 -6.24 14.43
N ALA A 70 11.54 -6.63 13.16
CA ALA A 70 11.82 -5.73 12.04
C ALA A 70 10.65 -4.78 11.71
N LEU A 71 9.42 -5.12 12.13
CA LEU A 71 8.24 -4.26 11.98
C LEU A 71 8.17 -3.15 13.03
N ARG A 72 9.06 -3.15 14.03
CA ARG A 72 9.12 -2.07 15.01
C ARG A 72 9.44 -0.78 14.28
N ARG A 73 8.64 0.25 14.56
CA ARG A 73 8.77 1.58 13.98
C ARG A 73 10.21 2.08 14.18
N MET A 74 10.96 2.17 13.09
CA MET A 74 12.28 2.81 13.12
C MET A 74 12.07 4.27 13.54
N ASP A 75 12.76 4.72 14.59
CA ASP A 75 12.60 6.06 15.16
C ASP A 75 13.31 7.14 14.32
N ASN A 76 13.32 6.96 12.99
CA ASN A 76 13.83 7.93 12.03
C ASN A 76 12.87 9.12 11.86
N LYS A 77 12.36 9.70 12.94
CA LYS A 77 11.56 10.95 12.90
C LYS A 77 12.32 12.11 12.23
N ALA A 78 13.65 11.99 12.12
CA ALA A 78 14.52 12.94 11.44
C ALA A 78 14.07 13.32 10.02
N TYR A 79 13.59 12.39 9.19
CA TYR A 79 13.19 12.72 7.80
C TYR A 79 11.85 13.45 7.68
N ARG A 80 11.00 13.41 8.73
CA ARG A 80 9.71 14.11 8.77
C ARG A 80 9.77 15.48 9.43
N MET A 81 10.91 15.84 10.02
CA MET A 81 11.08 17.11 10.72
C MET A 81 11.36 18.24 9.71
N PRO A 82 10.64 19.36 9.76
CA PRO A 82 10.88 20.54 8.92
C PRO A 82 12.34 21.02 8.95
N GLY A 83 13.07 20.79 10.05
CA GLY A 83 14.49 21.13 10.20
C GLY A 83 15.46 20.40 9.25
N TYR A 84 15.06 19.29 8.63
CA TYR A 84 15.90 18.59 7.63
C TYR A 84 15.83 19.22 6.22
N TYR A 85 14.82 20.04 5.91
CA TYR A 85 14.80 20.87 4.69
C TYR A 85 15.83 22.00 4.72
N GLY A 86 16.32 22.39 5.91
CA GLY A 86 17.37 23.40 6.04
C GLY A 86 18.67 23.01 5.33
N ARG A 87 18.99 21.71 5.26
CA ARG A 87 20.16 21.22 4.51
C ARG A 87 19.98 21.33 3.00
N VAL A 88 18.75 21.14 2.52
CA VAL A 88 18.43 21.29 1.09
C VAL A 88 18.61 22.75 0.69
N LEU A 89 18.03 23.70 1.46
CA LEU A 89 18.23 25.13 1.25
C LEU A 89 19.70 25.54 1.33
N LYS A 90 20.45 25.07 2.34
CA LYS A 90 21.89 25.34 2.46
C LYS A 90 22.66 24.84 1.23
N LYS A 91 22.35 23.64 0.75
CA LYS A 91 22.96 23.06 -0.46
C LYS A 91 22.58 23.84 -1.73
N TRP A 92 21.36 24.37 -1.81
CA TRP A 92 20.95 25.30 -2.87
C TRP A 92 21.70 26.62 -2.84
N HIS A 93 21.90 27.21 -1.65
CA HIS A 93 22.71 28.43 -1.49
C HIS A 93 24.18 28.19 -1.87
N GLU A 94 24.79 27.09 -1.40
CA GLU A 94 26.15 26.71 -1.78
C GLU A 94 26.27 26.46 -3.29
N LEU A 95 25.26 25.85 -3.91
CA LEU A 95 25.23 25.59 -5.35
C LEU A 95 25.00 26.87 -6.18
N LYS A 96 24.16 27.82 -5.69
CA LYS A 96 24.01 29.16 -6.27
C LYS A 96 25.32 29.96 -6.19
N ALA A 97 25.98 29.95 -5.02
CA ALA A 97 27.26 30.61 -4.81
C ALA A 97 28.36 30.02 -5.70
N ARG A 98 28.42 28.68 -5.82
CA ARG A 98 29.39 27.99 -6.69
C ARG A 98 29.14 28.24 -8.18
N ARG A 99 27.89 28.48 -8.60
CA ARG A 99 27.54 28.73 -10.01
C ARG A 99 27.50 30.21 -10.39
N GLY A 100 27.75 31.13 -9.46
CA GLY A 100 27.76 32.58 -9.74
C GLY A 100 26.41 33.12 -10.25
N ILE A 101 25.30 32.45 -9.93
CA ILE A 101 23.97 32.84 -10.40
C ILE A 101 23.42 33.89 -9.41
N GLY A 102 23.52 35.16 -9.77
CA GLY A 102 22.93 36.27 -9.02
C GLY A 102 21.40 36.18 -8.99
N ASP A 103 20.81 36.52 -7.84
CA ASP A 103 19.37 36.45 -7.59
C ASP A 103 18.60 37.41 -8.52
N ARG A 104 17.89 36.86 -9.51
CA ARG A 104 17.00 37.63 -10.39
C ARG A 104 15.61 37.02 -10.56
N LEU A 105 15.15 36.24 -9.60
CA LEU A 105 13.78 35.74 -9.55
C LEU A 105 13.31 35.74 -8.10
N LEU A 106 12.72 36.87 -7.68
CA LEU A 106 11.69 37.02 -6.64
C LEU A 106 11.34 38.53 -6.55
N LYS A 107 10.95 39.10 -7.69
CA LYS A 107 10.26 40.40 -7.78
C LYS A 107 9.09 40.22 -8.76
N VAL A 108 8.17 39.35 -8.40
CA VAL A 108 6.80 39.35 -8.92
C VAL A 108 5.96 38.91 -7.72
N GLU A 109 4.88 39.65 -7.44
CA GLU A 109 3.96 39.49 -6.30
C GLU A 109 4.33 40.23 -5.01
N GLU A 110 4.46 41.55 -5.09
CA GLU A 110 3.83 42.49 -4.15
C GLU A 110 3.52 43.77 -4.93
N ASP A 111 2.42 43.74 -5.70
CA ASP A 111 1.61 44.90 -6.12
C ASP A 111 0.54 44.39 -7.10
N GLY A 112 -0.67 44.20 -6.60
CA GLY A 112 -1.85 43.71 -7.30
C GLY A 112 -2.96 43.34 -6.34
#